data_AF-A0A2I0VCN9-F1
#
_entry.id   AF-A0A2I0VCN9-F1
#
_cell.length_a   1.000
_cell.length_b   1.000
_cell.length_c   1.000
_cell.angle_alpha   90.00
_cell.angle_beta   90.00
_cell.angle_gamma   90.00
#
_symmetry.space_group_name_H-M   'P 1'
#
loop_
_entity.id
_entity.type
_entity.pdbx_description
1 polymer ?
#
loop_
_entity_poly.entity_id
_entity_poly.type
_entity_poly.pdbx_seq_one_letter_code
_entity_poly.pdbx_strand_id
1 'polypeptide(L)'
;MASNCCGYCGRRTWALLLLATAIPIALIASLERAATATNGSLRYRSGGWLRECAKWDHARRRFLISTFFDGGVAEIRLPAISDGSDGSDGSDLQERTFIADADVAGNASLGILIDAKRDRLLVVYAEVMGLSSSAVAAYGLESGERFFLTRLSRPEHLPASPDPSNISFVTCE
;
A
#
# COMPACT_ATOMS: atom_id res chain seq x y z
N MET A 1 23.71 -52.00 -12.01
CA MET A 1 24.36 -50.67 -11.84
C MET A 1 23.28 -49.60 -11.94
N ALA A 2 22.74 -49.17 -10.81
CA ALA A 2 21.74 -48.10 -10.75
C ALA A 2 22.48 -46.77 -10.71
N SER A 3 22.32 -45.97 -11.77
CA SER A 3 23.00 -44.69 -11.93
C SER A 3 22.29 -43.59 -11.13
N ASN A 4 22.99 -43.08 -10.12
CA ASN A 4 22.60 -41.98 -9.23
C ASN A 4 22.62 -40.60 -9.94
N CYS A 5 21.79 -40.39 -10.97
CA CYS A 5 21.74 -39.10 -11.69
C CYS A 5 20.69 -38.09 -11.18
N CYS A 6 19.99 -38.35 -10.07
CA CYS A 6 18.82 -37.54 -9.70
C CYS A 6 19.13 -36.29 -8.83
N GLY A 7 20.35 -36.14 -8.27
CA GLY A 7 20.66 -35.07 -7.29
C GLY A 7 21.43 -33.85 -7.82
N TYR A 8 22.19 -33.99 -8.91
CA TYR A 8 23.09 -32.94 -9.42
C TYR A 8 22.41 -31.92 -10.34
N CYS A 9 21.30 -32.29 -11.00
CA CYS A 9 20.52 -31.37 -11.82
C CYS A 9 19.83 -30.30 -10.97
N GLY A 10 19.31 -30.65 -9.79
CA GLY A 10 18.58 -29.73 -8.92
C GLY A 10 19.45 -28.58 -8.39
N ARG A 11 20.62 -28.87 -7.80
CA ARG A 11 21.47 -27.82 -7.21
C ARG A 11 21.96 -26.81 -8.24
N ARG A 12 22.26 -27.27 -9.46
CA ARG A 12 22.75 -26.42 -10.55
C ARG A 12 21.62 -25.57 -11.15
N THR A 13 20.41 -26.12 -11.27
CA THR A 13 19.22 -25.34 -11.69
C THR A 13 18.80 -24.32 -10.63
N TRP A 14 18.82 -24.68 -9.34
CA TRP A 14 18.58 -23.71 -8.25
C TRP A 14 19.63 -22.59 -8.23
N ALA A 15 20.92 -22.90 -8.42
CA ALA A 15 21.97 -21.89 -8.50
C ALA A 15 21.76 -20.95 -9.69
N LEU A 16 21.36 -21.47 -10.85
CA LEU A 16 21.06 -20.66 -12.03
C LEU A 16 19.83 -19.78 -11.83
N LEU A 17 18.77 -20.30 -11.20
CA LEU A 17 17.58 -19.51 -10.85
C LEU A 17 17.93 -18.39 -9.87
N LEU A 18 18.71 -18.69 -8.82
CA LEU A 18 19.16 -17.69 -7.85
C LEU A 18 19.98 -16.58 -8.53
N LEU A 19 20.94 -16.94 -9.40
CA LEU A 19 21.70 -15.96 -10.18
C LEU A 19 20.80 -15.15 -11.12
N ALA A 20 19.88 -15.81 -11.81
CA ALA A 20 18.94 -15.17 -12.72
C ALA A 20 18.01 -14.19 -11.99
N THR A 21 17.63 -14.46 -10.74
CA THR A 21 16.84 -13.52 -9.91
C THR A 21 17.70 -12.47 -9.20
N ALA A 22 18.94 -12.78 -8.84
CA ALA A 22 19.83 -11.86 -8.13
C ALA A 22 20.21 -10.66 -9.00
N ILE A 23 20.44 -10.87 -10.30
CA ILE A 23 20.78 -9.80 -11.26
C ILE A 23 19.69 -8.72 -11.33
N PRO A 24 18.41 -9.01 -11.62
CA PRO A 24 17.37 -7.99 -11.67
C PRO A 24 17.14 -7.32 -10.31
N ILE A 25 17.20 -8.06 -9.20
CA ILE A 25 17.06 -7.49 -7.85
C ILE A 25 18.20 -6.50 -7.55
N ALA A 26 19.45 -6.86 -7.87
CA ALA A 26 20.60 -6.00 -7.68
C ALA A 26 20.52 -4.73 -8.56
N LEU A 27 20.02 -4.88 -9.79
CA LEU A 27 19.80 -3.76 -10.71
C LEU A 27 18.76 -2.78 -10.16
N ILE A 28 17.59 -3.27 -9.72
CA ILE A 28 16.55 -2.46 -9.09
C ILE A 28 17.13 -1.74 -7.86
N ALA A 29 17.80 -2.46 -6.97
CA ALA A 29 18.41 -1.87 -5.78
C ALA A 29 19.45 -0.79 -6.10
N SER A 30 20.24 -0.98 -7.16
CA SER A 30 21.21 0.02 -7.62
C SER A 30 20.54 1.27 -8.17
N LEU A 31 19.47 1.11 -8.96
CA LEU A 31 18.73 2.23 -9.55
C LEU A 31 18.02 3.06 -8.47
N GLU A 32 17.38 2.41 -7.50
CA GLU A 32 16.73 3.08 -6.36
C GLU A 32 17.74 3.90 -5.55
N ARG A 33 18.93 3.34 -5.27
CA ARG A 33 20.01 4.06 -4.57
C ARG A 33 20.55 5.23 -5.39
N ALA A 34 20.73 5.04 -6.70
CA ALA A 34 21.24 6.09 -7.58
C ALA A 34 20.26 7.27 -7.69
N ALA A 35 18.96 6.99 -7.84
CA ALA A 35 17.91 8.01 -7.87
C ALA A 35 17.82 8.81 -6.56
N THR A 36 18.02 8.12 -5.43
CA THR A 36 18.06 8.72 -4.09
C THR A 36 19.26 9.68 -3.91
N ALA A 37 20.38 9.40 -4.58
CA ALA A 37 21.60 10.21 -4.47
C ALA A 37 21.53 11.54 -5.24
N THR A 38 20.72 11.63 -6.31
CA THR A 38 20.70 12.81 -7.19
C THR A 38 19.58 13.81 -6.89
N ASN A 39 18.44 13.38 -6.35
CA ASN A 39 17.21 14.20 -6.30
C ASN A 39 16.86 14.74 -4.91
N GLY A 40 17.76 14.58 -3.94
CA GLY A 40 17.46 14.80 -2.53
C GLY A 40 16.64 13.64 -1.96
N SER A 41 17.00 13.16 -0.78
CA SER A 41 16.33 12.03 -0.14
C SER A 41 15.79 12.41 1.22
N LEU A 42 14.55 12.01 1.49
CA LEU A 42 13.92 12.16 2.80
C LEU A 42 14.09 10.84 3.55
N ARG A 43 14.82 10.88 4.67
CA ARG A 43 14.97 9.72 5.54
C ARG A 43 13.91 9.76 6.63
N TYR A 44 13.24 8.64 6.83
CA TYR A 44 12.23 8.48 7.88
C TYR A 44 12.32 7.09 8.52
N ARG A 45 11.78 6.95 9.73
CA ARG A 45 11.60 5.68 10.44
C ARG A 45 10.18 5.16 10.24
N SER A 46 10.09 3.96 9.67
CA SER A 46 8.88 3.15 9.61
C SER A 46 8.86 2.11 10.72
N GLY A 47 7.68 1.82 11.27
CA GLY A 47 7.44 0.66 12.13
C GLY A 47 6.90 -0.58 11.38
N GLY A 48 6.51 -0.43 10.11
CA GLY A 48 5.88 -1.48 9.31
C GLY A 48 6.80 -2.07 8.25
N TRP A 49 6.42 -3.24 7.74
CA TRP A 49 7.26 -4.07 6.88
C TRP A 49 7.20 -3.70 5.39
N LEU A 50 6.01 -3.40 4.89
CA LEU A 50 5.77 -3.09 3.47
C LEU A 50 4.75 -1.97 3.33
N ARG A 51 5.09 -0.98 2.50
CA ARG A 51 4.20 0.10 2.08
C ARG A 51 3.80 -0.14 0.64
N GLU A 52 2.51 -0.09 0.36
CA GLU A 52 1.99 -0.38 -0.98
C GLU A 52 2.16 0.85 -1.89
N CYS A 53 1.74 2.02 -1.42
CA CYS A 53 1.95 3.28 -2.11
C CYS A 53 2.03 4.46 -1.15
N ALA A 54 2.49 5.60 -1.67
CA ALA A 54 2.47 6.88 -0.98
C ALA A 54 1.87 7.98 -1.88
N LYS A 55 1.14 8.92 -1.28
CA LYS A 55 0.57 10.09 -1.94
C LYS A 55 0.95 11.36 -1.17
N TRP A 56 1.21 12.43 -1.91
CA TRP A 56 1.55 13.74 -1.33
C TRP A 56 0.30 14.58 -1.09
N ASP A 57 0.09 15.01 0.15
CA ASP A 57 -0.92 15.99 0.56
C ASP A 57 -0.24 17.37 0.65
N HIS A 58 -0.38 18.16 -0.41
CA HIS A 58 0.25 19.48 -0.51
C HIS A 58 -0.27 20.46 0.55
N ALA A 59 -1.58 20.46 0.84
CA ALA A 59 -2.20 21.43 1.74
C ALA A 59 -1.68 21.28 3.18
N ARG A 60 -1.44 20.04 3.62
CA ARG A 60 -0.98 19.72 4.97
C ARG A 60 0.50 19.33 5.05
N ARG A 61 1.21 19.44 3.92
CA ARG A 61 2.64 19.12 3.78
C ARG A 61 3.03 17.77 4.39
N ARG A 62 2.31 16.72 4.00
CA ARG A 62 2.56 15.36 4.50
C ARG A 62 2.42 14.31 3.42
N PHE A 63 3.12 13.20 3.62
CA PHE A 63 2.89 11.98 2.85
C PHE A 63 1.85 11.13 3.56
N LEU A 64 0.89 10.59 2.82
CA LEU A 64 -0.01 9.54 3.25
C LEU A 64 0.44 8.23 2.62
N ILE A 65 0.49 7.17 3.41
CA ILE A 65 1.15 5.92 3.05
C ILE A 65 0.19 4.76 3.31
N SER A 66 -0.02 3.95 2.28
CA SER A 66 -0.83 2.74 2.34
C SER A 66 -0.02 1.60 2.97
N THR A 67 -0.60 0.90 3.96
CA THR A 67 0.05 -0.17 4.71
C THR A 67 -0.48 -1.55 4.30
N PHE A 68 0.44 -2.46 3.96
CA PHE A 68 0.03 -3.75 3.41
C PHE A 68 -0.46 -4.75 4.49
N PHE A 69 0.09 -4.71 5.70
CA PHE A 69 -0.23 -5.70 6.75
C PHE A 69 -1.06 -5.15 7.90
N ASP A 70 -1.16 -3.82 8.04
CA ASP A 70 -1.79 -3.19 9.20
C ASP A 70 -3.23 -2.71 8.92
N GLY A 71 -3.72 -2.80 7.67
CA GLY A 71 -5.08 -2.40 7.30
C GLY A 71 -5.36 -0.92 7.47
N GLY A 72 -4.33 -0.09 7.38
CA GLY A 72 -4.40 1.32 7.76
C GLY A 72 -3.79 2.26 6.73
N VAL A 73 -3.74 3.53 7.11
CA VAL A 73 -2.98 4.56 6.41
C VAL A 73 -2.07 5.22 7.43
N ALA A 74 -0.80 5.37 7.09
CA ALA A 74 0.16 6.10 7.89
C ALA A 74 0.44 7.48 7.29
N GLU A 75 0.99 8.38 8.09
CA GLU A 75 1.39 9.71 7.67
C GLU A 75 2.83 10.03 8.07
N ILE A 76 3.49 10.83 7.22
CA ILE A 76 4.78 11.47 7.52
C ILE A 76 4.61 12.97 7.27
N ARG A 77 4.66 13.77 8.35
CA ARG A 77 4.60 15.24 8.24
C ARG A 77 5.98 15.83 8.06
N LEU A 78 6.13 16.75 7.11
CA LEU A 78 7.35 17.52 6.95
C LEU A 78 7.29 18.80 7.81
N PRO A 79 8.40 19.21 8.44
CA PRO A 79 8.45 20.45 9.20
C PRO A 79 8.20 21.68 8.30
N ALA A 80 7.66 22.74 8.89
CA ALA A 80 7.55 24.04 8.26
C ALA A 80 8.94 24.52 7.81
N ILE A 81 9.02 25.19 6.67
CA ILE A 81 10.28 25.81 6.23
C ILE A 81 10.37 27.11 7.04
N SER A 82 10.93 27.03 8.24
CA SER A 82 11.18 28.20 9.09
C SER A 82 12.65 28.59 8.94
N ASP A 83 12.85 29.77 8.37
CA ASP A 83 14.01 30.66 8.36
C ASP A 83 15.36 30.06 8.82
N GLY A 84 16.21 29.75 7.84
CA GLY A 84 17.67 29.81 8.00
C GLY A 84 18.36 28.58 8.58
N SER A 85 17.66 27.50 8.91
CA SER A 85 18.32 26.21 9.12
C SER A 85 18.48 25.53 7.75
N ASP A 86 19.73 25.46 7.27
CA ASP A 86 20.11 24.61 6.15
C ASP A 86 19.47 23.24 6.37
N GLY A 87 18.68 22.77 5.40
CA GLY A 87 17.79 21.59 5.44
C GLY A 87 18.51 20.25 5.63
N SER A 88 19.31 20.17 6.67
CA SER A 88 20.26 19.12 7.04
C SER A 88 20.14 18.73 8.52
N ASP A 89 19.28 19.38 9.30
CA ASP A 89 18.84 18.81 10.57
C ASP A 89 17.87 17.67 10.25
N GLY A 90 18.47 16.49 10.11
CA GLY A 90 17.83 15.18 10.06
C GLY A 90 17.04 14.88 11.33
N SER A 91 16.04 15.72 11.62
CA SER A 91 14.91 15.35 12.43
C SER A 91 14.37 14.06 11.82
N ASP A 92 14.53 12.98 12.57
CA ASP A 92 14.22 11.63 12.14
C ASP A 92 12.72 11.58 11.86
N LEU A 93 12.33 11.80 10.61
CA LEU A 93 10.93 11.86 10.21
C LEU A 93 10.30 10.56 10.65
N GLN A 94 9.21 10.63 11.39
CA GLN A 94 8.59 9.45 11.96
C GLN A 94 7.30 9.17 11.22
N GLU A 95 7.17 7.94 10.75
CA GLU A 95 5.90 7.45 10.27
C GLU A 95 4.95 7.22 11.45
N ARG A 96 3.75 7.78 11.37
CA ARG A 96 2.71 7.67 12.39
C ARG A 96 1.45 7.09 11.78
N THR A 97 0.76 6.24 12.50
CA THR A 97 -0.55 5.75 12.08
C THR A 97 -1.53 6.92 12.02
N PHE A 98 -2.15 7.13 10.87
CA PHE A 98 -3.15 8.17 10.65
C PHE A 98 -4.56 7.57 10.71
N ILE A 99 -4.77 6.44 10.04
CA ILE A 99 -6.03 5.68 10.06
C ILE A 99 -5.72 4.26 10.51
N ALA A 100 -6.44 3.84 11.55
CA ALA A 100 -6.53 2.47 12.03
C ALA A 100 -8.01 2.17 12.29
N ASP A 101 -8.67 1.55 11.32
CA ASP A 101 -10.08 1.19 11.42
C ASP A 101 -10.21 -0.29 11.79
N ALA A 102 -10.89 -0.56 12.91
CA ALA A 102 -11.07 -1.90 13.45
C ALA A 102 -11.83 -2.82 12.49
N ASP A 103 -12.76 -2.28 11.68
CA ASP A 103 -13.61 -3.08 10.79
C ASP A 103 -12.85 -3.64 9.55
N VAL A 104 -11.62 -3.17 9.34
CA VAL A 104 -10.69 -3.61 8.28
C VAL A 104 -9.32 -4.01 8.83
N ALA A 105 -9.21 -4.20 10.15
CA ALA A 105 -7.97 -4.65 10.78
C ALA A 105 -7.50 -5.98 10.18
N GLY A 106 -6.22 -6.05 9.80
CA GLY A 106 -5.63 -7.23 9.17
C GLY A 106 -5.81 -7.33 7.65
N ASN A 107 -6.60 -6.44 7.03
CA ASN A 107 -6.59 -6.29 5.57
C ASN A 107 -5.35 -5.52 5.10
N ALA A 108 -5.04 -5.57 3.82
CA ALA A 108 -4.13 -4.63 3.18
C ALA A 108 -4.89 -3.40 2.71
N SER A 109 -4.33 -2.21 2.88
CA SER A 109 -4.71 -1.06 2.06
C SER A 109 -3.89 -1.11 0.76
N LEU A 110 -4.58 -1.37 -0.36
CA LEU A 110 -3.98 -1.60 -1.69
C LEU A 110 -4.15 -0.41 -2.64
N GLY A 111 -4.42 0.77 -2.09
CA GLY A 111 -4.52 1.97 -2.87
C GLY A 111 -5.23 3.08 -2.11
N ILE A 112 -4.68 4.28 -2.23
CA ILE A 112 -5.25 5.50 -1.65
C ILE A 112 -5.37 6.61 -2.68
N LEU A 113 -6.41 7.44 -2.53
CA LEU A 113 -6.65 8.63 -3.34
C LEU A 113 -7.02 9.81 -2.46
N ILE A 114 -6.33 10.93 -2.66
CA ILE A 114 -6.58 12.20 -1.99
C ILE A 114 -7.55 13.03 -2.84
N ASP A 115 -8.76 13.28 -2.35
CA ASP A 115 -9.68 14.29 -2.89
C ASP A 115 -9.57 15.56 -2.04
N ALA A 116 -8.61 16.42 -2.41
CA ALA A 116 -8.35 17.67 -1.70
C ALA A 116 -9.53 18.65 -1.76
N LYS A 117 -10.37 18.60 -2.81
CA LYS A 117 -11.51 19.52 -2.95
C LYS A 117 -12.61 19.24 -1.93
N ARG A 118 -12.79 17.97 -1.55
CA ARG A 118 -13.83 17.54 -0.60
C ARG A 118 -13.28 17.21 0.77
N ASP A 119 -11.98 17.39 0.98
CA ASP A 119 -11.23 16.99 2.17
C ASP A 119 -11.43 15.50 2.52
N ARG A 120 -11.29 14.64 1.51
CA ARG A 120 -11.52 13.18 1.65
C ARG A 120 -10.30 12.38 1.26
N LEU A 121 -10.10 11.28 1.98
CA LEU A 121 -9.18 10.22 1.62
C LEU A 121 -9.99 8.96 1.32
N LEU A 122 -9.86 8.45 0.09
CA LEU A 122 -10.43 7.17 -0.30
C LEU A 122 -9.37 6.09 -0.12
N VAL A 123 -9.76 4.96 0.45
CA VAL A 123 -8.88 3.81 0.70
C VAL A 123 -9.54 2.54 0.21
N VAL A 124 -8.81 1.75 -0.56
CA VAL A 124 -9.23 0.42 -0.99
C VAL A 124 -8.56 -0.60 -0.10
N TYR A 125 -9.37 -1.45 0.52
CA TYR A 125 -8.92 -2.57 1.33
C TYR A 125 -9.11 -3.89 0.59
N ALA A 126 -8.19 -4.81 0.79
CA ALA A 126 -8.33 -6.18 0.37
C ALA A 126 -7.72 -7.12 1.40
N GLU A 127 -8.37 -8.26 1.60
CA GLU A 127 -7.84 -9.31 2.48
C GLU A 127 -6.60 -9.97 1.86
N VAL A 128 -5.49 -9.98 2.59
CA VAL A 128 -4.20 -10.52 2.12
C VAL A 128 -4.23 -12.05 2.04
N MET A 129 -4.82 -12.71 3.04
CA MET A 129 -4.87 -14.17 3.14
C MET A 129 -6.30 -14.67 3.02
N GLY A 130 -6.85 -14.63 1.82
CA GLY A 130 -8.20 -15.12 1.55
C GLY A 130 -8.85 -14.52 0.32
N LEU A 131 -8.42 -13.32 -0.10
CA LEU A 131 -8.96 -12.58 -1.26
C LEU A 131 -10.50 -12.53 -1.28
N SER A 132 -11.14 -12.68 -0.11
CA SER A 132 -12.57 -12.91 -0.01
C SER A 132 -13.33 -11.62 0.27
N SER A 133 -12.65 -10.68 0.93
CA SER A 133 -13.19 -9.35 1.20
C SER A 133 -12.36 -8.29 0.49
N SER A 134 -13.00 -7.51 -0.37
CA SER A 134 -12.52 -6.19 -0.76
C SER A 134 -13.49 -5.15 -0.23
N ALA A 135 -12.98 -3.98 0.14
CA ALA A 135 -13.81 -2.90 0.65
C ALA A 135 -13.26 -1.55 0.18
N VAL A 136 -14.13 -0.55 0.14
CA VAL A 136 -13.74 0.83 -0.13
C VAL A 136 -14.27 1.68 1.02
N ALA A 137 -13.40 2.49 1.60
CA ALA A 137 -13.77 3.45 2.62
C ALA A 137 -13.41 4.87 2.19
N ALA A 138 -14.13 5.84 2.75
CA ALA A 138 -13.74 7.23 2.71
C ALA A 138 -13.55 7.75 4.13
N TYR A 139 -12.51 8.53 4.33
CA TYR A 139 -12.15 9.16 5.59
C TYR A 139 -12.00 10.68 5.40
N GLY A 140 -12.18 11.43 6.48
CA GLY A 140 -11.81 12.83 6.58
C GLY A 140 -10.31 12.97 6.39
N LEU A 141 -9.89 13.81 5.44
CA LEU A 141 -8.47 14.01 5.19
C LEU A 141 -7.82 14.70 6.39
N GLU A 142 -8.48 15.65 7.06
CA GLU A 142 -7.94 16.23 8.30
C GLU A 142 -8.08 15.33 9.52
N SER A 143 -9.31 14.91 9.80
CA SER A 143 -9.68 14.26 11.07
C SER A 143 -9.33 12.78 11.12
N GLY A 144 -9.21 12.12 9.97
CA GLY A 144 -9.12 10.66 9.88
C GLY A 144 -10.44 9.95 10.20
N GLU A 145 -11.53 10.69 10.42
CA GLU A 145 -12.84 10.10 10.74
C GLU A 145 -13.44 9.39 9.53
N ARG A 146 -14.06 8.24 9.77
CA ARG A 146 -14.70 7.45 8.71
C ARG A 146 -16.03 8.06 8.30
N PHE A 147 -16.19 8.33 7.00
CA PHE A 147 -17.48 8.67 6.40
C PHE A 147 -18.29 7.42 6.05
N PHE A 148 -17.67 6.48 5.35
CA PHE A 148 -18.30 5.21 5.01
C PHE A 148 -17.25 4.11 4.82
N LEU A 149 -17.71 2.87 4.94
CA LEU A 149 -16.98 1.67 4.56
C LEU A 149 -17.98 0.74 3.85
N THR A 150 -17.73 0.48 2.59
CA THR A 150 -18.56 -0.41 1.77
C THR A 150 -17.74 -1.65 1.43
N ARG A 151 -18.21 -2.81 1.88
CA ARG A 151 -17.66 -4.09 1.43
C ARG A 151 -18.15 -4.35 0.01
N LEU A 152 -17.21 -4.67 -0.87
CA LEU A 152 -17.47 -5.09 -2.22
C LEU A 152 -17.75 -6.60 -2.17
N SER A 153 -19.01 -6.97 -2.29
CA SER A 153 -19.39 -8.39 -2.36
C SER A 153 -18.88 -8.99 -3.66
N ARG A 154 -18.34 -10.21 -3.59
CA ARG A 154 -18.18 -11.03 -4.78
C ARG A 154 -19.60 -11.44 -5.22
N PRO A 155 -19.96 -11.37 -6.51
CA PRO A 155 -21.24 -11.92 -6.95
C PRO A 155 -21.21 -13.43 -6.69
N GLU A 156 -21.83 -13.89 -5.61
CA GLU A 156 -22.20 -15.29 -5.48
C GLU A 156 -23.19 -15.56 -6.62
N HIS A 157 -22.77 -16.33 -7.64
CA HIS A 157 -23.64 -16.93 -8.65
C HIS A 157 -24.81 -16.04 -9.12
N LEU A 158 -24.54 -15.09 -10.00
CA LEU A 158 -25.57 -14.74 -10.98
C LEU A 158 -25.83 -16.01 -11.80
N PRO A 159 -27.04 -16.59 -11.82
CA PRO A 159 -27.37 -17.62 -12.80
C PRO A 159 -27.09 -17.03 -14.19
N ALA A 160 -26.63 -17.88 -15.12
CA ALA A 160 -26.14 -17.51 -16.46
C ALA A 160 -27.16 -16.81 -17.39
N SER A 161 -28.28 -16.35 -16.85
CA SER A 161 -29.27 -15.49 -17.49
C SER A 161 -29.94 -14.64 -16.40
N PRO A 162 -29.73 -13.30 -16.38
CA PRO A 162 -30.55 -12.44 -15.54
C PRO A 162 -31.97 -12.40 -16.11
N ASP A 163 -32.95 -12.81 -15.32
CA ASP A 163 -34.34 -12.42 -15.53
C ASP A 163 -34.42 -10.89 -15.35
N PRO A 164 -34.83 -10.11 -16.37
CA PRO A 164 -34.85 -8.66 -16.30
C PRO A 164 -35.80 -8.08 -15.24
N SER A 165 -36.61 -8.92 -14.58
CA SER A 165 -37.52 -8.50 -13.51
C SER A 165 -36.89 -8.39 -12.12
N ASN A 166 -35.65 -8.86 -11.90
CA ASN A 166 -35.05 -8.96 -10.57
C ASN A 166 -33.71 -8.22 -10.40
N ILE A 167 -33.57 -7.07 -11.06
CA ILE A 167 -32.47 -6.14 -10.80
C ILE A 167 -32.89 -5.20 -9.66
N SER A 168 -32.69 -5.63 -8.42
CA SER A 168 -32.77 -4.72 -7.28
C SER A 168 -31.49 -3.90 -7.21
N PHE A 169 -31.53 -2.68 -7.75
CA PHE A 169 -30.55 -1.65 -7.41
C PHE A 169 -30.75 -1.31 -5.92
N VAL A 170 -29.76 -1.63 -5.08
CA VAL A 170 -29.70 -1.04 -3.75
C VAL A 170 -29.30 0.42 -3.94
N THR A 171 -30.30 1.26 -4.14
CA THR A 171 -30.18 2.71 -3.98
C THR A 171 -30.15 2.99 -2.48
N CYS A 172 -29.01 3.45 -1.96
CA CYS A 172 -29.00 4.11 -0.65
C CYS A 172 -29.66 5.48 -0.82
N GLU A 173 -30.75 5.70 -0.08
CA GLU A 173 -31.26 7.04 0.27
C GLU A 173 -30.27 7.81 1.14
#